data_AF-A0A3S3ZBJ4-F1
#
_entry.id   AF-A0A3S3ZBJ4-F1
#
_cell.length_a   1.000
_cell.length_b   1.000
_cell.length_c   1.000
_cell.angle_alpha   90.00
_cell.angle_beta   90.00
_cell.angle_gamma   90.00
#
_symmetry.space_group_name_H-M   'P 1'
#
loop_
_entity.id
_entity.type
_entity.pdbx_description
1 polymer ?
#
loop_
_entity_poly.entity_id
_entity_poly.type
_entity_poly.pdbx_seq_one_letter_code
_entity_poly.pdbx_strand_id
1 'polypeptide(L)'
;MRLGWEPGQPALSADTVGAAAPVKRGLVSGATVLPEITEAPPAPRKLWKHPAFIVSMITTLIAVGVAVTLIIMTALAEGPPRVTGLDITAGSGGVALSWNGPDVPYDVFVVSDGTDGTDVLDVSQAVRGRDIWMPRAFGYYDDASCFVVRASSLDGDVSLAAEALDEQGAASVCMTDADE
;
A
#
# COMPACT_ATOMS: atom_id res chain seq x y z
N MET A 1 -74.03 22.20 35.08
CA MET A 1 -73.55 22.72 33.79
C MET A 1 -73.92 21.73 32.70
N ARG A 2 -74.66 22.14 31.66
CA ARG A 2 -75.00 21.31 30.50
C ARG A 2 -74.03 21.65 29.37
N LEU A 3 -73.36 20.64 28.81
CA LEU A 3 -72.44 20.78 27.68
C LEU A 3 -73.24 20.73 26.36
N GLY A 4 -72.84 21.55 25.36
CA GLY A 4 -73.34 21.44 23.98
C GLY A 4 -74.57 22.28 23.60
N TRP A 5 -74.88 23.38 24.31
CA TRP A 5 -76.06 24.21 24.04
C TRP A 5 -75.76 25.56 23.34
N GLU A 6 -74.51 25.81 22.96
CA GLU A 6 -74.11 27.00 22.21
C GLU A 6 -74.16 26.75 20.70
N PRO A 7 -74.51 27.78 19.89
CA PRO A 7 -74.53 27.65 18.44
C PRO A 7 -73.14 27.28 17.91
N GLY A 8 -73.03 26.10 17.28
CA GLY A 8 -71.77 25.59 16.73
C GLY A 8 -71.13 24.42 17.48
N GLN A 9 -71.73 23.94 18.57
CA GLN A 9 -71.27 22.72 19.26
C GLN A 9 -72.17 21.49 18.98
N PRO A 10 -71.60 20.28 18.79
CA PRO A 10 -72.38 19.07 18.62
C PRO A 10 -73.00 18.64 19.96
N ALA A 11 -74.34 18.66 20.04
CA ALA A 11 -75.09 18.23 21.21
C ALA A 11 -75.25 16.71 21.27
N LEU A 12 -74.85 16.10 22.39
CA LEU A 12 -75.06 14.68 22.71
C LEU A 12 -76.25 14.54 23.66
N SER A 13 -77.48 14.58 23.14
CA SER A 13 -78.65 14.03 23.84
C SER A 13 -79.64 13.47 22.83
N ALA A 14 -79.85 12.16 22.95
CA ALA A 14 -80.79 11.36 22.20
C ALA A 14 -82.24 11.63 22.64
N ASP A 15 -83.15 11.13 21.80
CA ASP A 15 -84.63 11.16 21.88
C ASP A 15 -85.27 12.49 21.40
N THR A 16 -86.09 12.53 20.34
CA THR A 16 -87.10 11.55 19.93
C THR A 16 -87.55 11.73 18.46
N VAL A 17 -87.83 10.59 17.82
CA VAL A 17 -88.84 10.32 16.77
C VAL A 17 -88.57 10.85 15.36
N GLY A 18 -88.20 9.91 14.47
CA GLY A 18 -88.30 10.11 13.02
C GLY A 18 -87.32 9.34 12.12
N ALA A 19 -86.76 8.20 12.51
CA ALA A 19 -86.04 7.33 11.58
C ALA A 19 -86.05 5.88 12.06
N ALA A 20 -86.32 4.95 11.15
CA ALA A 20 -86.34 3.52 11.38
C ALA A 20 -85.14 3.07 12.23
N ALA A 21 -85.42 2.27 13.26
CA ALA A 21 -84.42 1.80 14.22
C ALA A 21 -83.17 1.26 13.50
N PRO A 22 -81.97 1.83 13.75
CA PRO A 22 -80.76 1.20 13.24
C PRO A 22 -80.65 -0.14 13.95
N VAL A 23 -80.76 -1.22 13.18
CA VAL A 23 -80.40 -2.56 13.62
C VAL A 23 -79.03 -2.44 14.26
N LYS A 24 -78.95 -2.59 15.58
CA LYS A 24 -77.68 -2.67 16.30
C LYS A 24 -76.97 -3.89 15.73
N ARG A 25 -76.10 -3.68 14.74
CA ARG A 25 -75.20 -4.70 14.22
C ARG A 25 -74.37 -5.10 15.43
N GLY A 26 -74.63 -6.29 15.95
CA GLY A 26 -73.86 -6.83 17.06
C GLY A 26 -72.39 -6.70 16.72
N LEU A 27 -71.60 -6.20 17.67
CA LEU A 27 -70.15 -6.34 17.63
C LEU A 27 -69.87 -7.83 17.73
N VAL A 28 -69.97 -8.50 16.58
CA VAL A 28 -69.45 -9.84 16.40
C VAL A 28 -67.95 -9.65 16.54
N SER A 29 -67.41 -10.12 17.66
CA SER A 29 -65.98 -10.41 17.83
C SER A 29 -65.64 -11.58 16.90
N GLY A 30 -65.75 -11.34 15.60
CA GLY A 30 -65.30 -12.20 14.55
C GLY A 30 -63.90 -11.73 14.25
N ALA A 31 -62.91 -12.50 14.71
CA ALA A 31 -61.53 -12.39 14.30
C ALA A 31 -61.45 -12.46 12.77
N THR A 32 -61.64 -11.32 12.12
CA THR A 32 -61.26 -11.12 10.74
C THR A 32 -60.01 -10.28 10.83
N VAL A 33 -58.92 -10.97 11.16
CA VAL A 33 -57.56 -10.48 10.98
C VAL A 33 -57.53 -9.91 9.57
N LEU A 34 -57.44 -8.59 9.43
CA LEU A 34 -56.99 -8.03 8.16
C LEU A 34 -55.66 -8.73 7.88
N PRO A 35 -55.50 -9.43 6.75
CA PRO A 35 -54.22 -10.04 6.43
C PRO A 35 -53.18 -8.94 6.57
N GLU A 36 -52.15 -9.19 7.40
CA GLU A 36 -51.09 -8.22 7.59
C GLU A 36 -50.66 -7.76 6.19
N ILE A 37 -50.68 -6.45 5.95
CA ILE A 37 -50.10 -5.89 4.75
C ILE A 37 -48.62 -6.21 4.89
N THR A 38 -48.19 -7.35 4.35
CA THR A 38 -46.79 -7.64 4.11
C THR A 38 -46.35 -6.53 3.18
N GLU A 39 -45.66 -5.53 3.74
CA GLU A 39 -45.07 -4.45 2.96
C GLU A 39 -44.27 -5.11 1.84
N ALA A 40 -44.73 -4.93 0.60
CA ALA A 40 -44.13 -5.59 -0.54
C ALA A 40 -42.63 -5.24 -0.53
N PRO A 41 -41.70 -6.23 -0.51
CA PRO A 41 -40.28 -5.94 -0.43
C PRO A 41 -39.93 -4.92 -1.51
N PRO A 42 -39.30 -3.79 -1.17
CA PRO A 42 -39.02 -2.74 -2.13
C PRO A 42 -38.25 -3.37 -3.30
N ALA A 43 -38.81 -3.29 -4.50
CA ALA A 43 -38.20 -3.89 -5.68
C ALA A 43 -36.75 -3.38 -5.82
N PRO A 44 -35.76 -4.27 -6.04
CA PRO A 44 -34.37 -3.87 -6.10
C PRO A 44 -34.19 -2.82 -7.20
N ARG A 45 -33.88 -1.59 -6.79
CA ARG A 45 -33.68 -0.48 -7.73
C ARG A 45 -32.37 -0.74 -8.48
N LYS A 46 -32.45 -0.85 -9.81
CA LYS A 46 -31.27 -0.99 -10.68
C LYS A 46 -30.45 0.30 -10.62
N LEU A 47 -29.39 0.31 -9.81
CA LEU A 47 -28.48 1.45 -9.60
C LEU A 47 -27.84 1.96 -10.90
N TRP A 48 -27.72 1.10 -11.91
CA TRP A 48 -27.18 1.43 -13.24
C TRP A 48 -28.02 2.42 -14.07
N LYS A 49 -29.25 2.76 -13.66
CA LYS A 49 -30.05 3.79 -14.33
C LYS A 49 -29.89 5.18 -13.71
N HIS A 50 -29.18 5.31 -12.60
CA HIS A 50 -28.91 6.62 -11.99
C HIS A 50 -27.66 7.25 -12.63
N PRO A 51 -27.76 8.42 -13.27
CA PRO A 51 -26.62 9.07 -13.91
C PRO A 51 -25.50 9.36 -12.91
N ALA A 52 -25.84 9.68 -11.66
CA ALA A 52 -24.87 9.87 -10.58
C ALA A 52 -24.06 8.60 -10.26
N PHE A 53 -24.67 7.41 -10.36
CA PHE A 53 -23.98 6.14 -10.11
C PHE A 53 -22.94 5.84 -11.20
N ILE A 54 -23.28 6.11 -12.47
CA ILE A 54 -22.36 5.92 -13.60
C ILE A 54 -21.16 6.87 -13.48
N VAL A 55 -21.42 8.15 -13.21
CA VAL A 55 -20.36 9.15 -13.04
C VAL A 55 -19.43 8.75 -11.90
N SER A 56 -19.97 8.35 -10.74
CA SER A 56 -19.17 7.87 -9.61
C SER A 56 -18.34 6.64 -9.97
N MET A 57 -18.92 5.65 -10.67
CA MET A 57 -18.21 4.44 -11.04
C MET A 57 -17.05 4.74 -12.00
N ILE A 58 -17.27 5.62 -12.97
CA ILE A 58 -16.23 6.04 -13.92
C ILE A 58 -15.14 6.83 -13.21
N THR A 59 -15.47 7.79 -12.35
CA THR A 59 -14.45 8.56 -11.63
C THR A 59 -13.66 7.69 -10.66
N THR A 60 -14.28 6.70 -10.02
CA THR A 60 -13.53 5.73 -9.21
C THR A 60 -12.54 4.92 -10.05
N LEU A 61 -12.95 4.44 -11.24
CA LEU A 61 -12.04 3.71 -12.12
C LEU A 61 -10.88 4.58 -12.60
N ILE A 62 -11.14 5.85 -12.94
CA ILE A 62 -10.09 6.79 -13.33
C ILE A 62 -9.15 7.05 -12.14
N ALA A 63 -9.69 7.30 -10.94
CA ALA A 63 -8.88 7.56 -9.76
C ALA A 63 -7.97 6.38 -9.41
N VAL A 64 -8.49 5.14 -9.49
CA VAL A 64 -7.69 3.92 -9.30
C VAL A 64 -6.64 3.78 -10.40
N GLY A 65 -7.00 4.02 -11.66
CA GLY A 65 -6.05 3.99 -12.77
C GLY A 65 -4.90 4.98 -12.58
N VAL A 66 -5.22 6.22 -12.21
CA VAL A 66 -4.22 7.25 -11.91
C VAL A 66 -3.35 6.83 -10.73
N ALA A 67 -3.94 6.35 -9.63
CA ALA A 67 -3.18 5.89 -8.47
C ALA A 67 -2.20 4.77 -8.83
N VAL A 68 -2.63 3.76 -9.60
CA VAL A 68 -1.76 2.67 -10.06
C VAL A 68 -0.65 3.21 -10.96
N THR A 69 -0.95 4.11 -11.90
CA THR A 69 0.10 4.69 -12.77
C THR A 69 1.11 5.51 -11.99
N LEU A 70 0.68 6.28 -10.98
CA LEU A 70 1.60 7.05 -10.14
C LEU A 70 2.49 6.13 -9.31
N ILE A 71 1.95 5.05 -8.73
CA ILE A 71 2.74 4.06 -7.99
C ILE A 71 3.82 3.43 -8.88
N ILE A 72 3.48 3.07 -10.12
CA ILE A 72 4.45 2.51 -11.07
C ILE A 72 5.49 3.57 -11.45
N MET A 73 5.06 4.80 -11.75
CA MET A 73 5.97 5.89 -12.08
C MET A 73 6.93 6.19 -10.92
N THR A 74 6.46 6.22 -9.68
CA THR A 74 7.34 6.43 -8.51
C THR A 74 8.33 5.28 -8.34
N ALA A 75 7.89 4.04 -8.51
CA ALA A 75 8.75 2.87 -8.42
C ALA A 75 9.83 2.82 -9.51
N LEU A 76 9.60 3.45 -10.66
CA LEU A 76 10.57 3.54 -11.77
C LEU A 76 11.39 4.83 -11.77
N ALA A 77 10.89 5.90 -11.13
CA ALA A 77 11.55 7.21 -11.10
C ALA A 77 12.64 7.28 -10.02
N GLU A 78 12.48 6.53 -8.94
CA GLU A 78 13.56 6.23 -8.01
C GLU A 78 14.50 5.30 -8.78
N GLY A 79 15.61 5.84 -9.28
CA GLY A 79 16.65 5.05 -9.95
C GLY A 79 17.18 3.90 -9.07
N PRO A 80 18.18 3.15 -9.53
CA PRO A 80 18.72 2.03 -8.77
C PRO A 80 19.12 2.46 -7.35
N PRO A 81 18.91 1.59 -6.33
CA PRO A 81 19.37 1.85 -4.97
C PRO A 81 20.84 2.28 -4.94
N ARG A 82 21.12 3.53 -4.57
CA ARG A 82 22.48 4.07 -4.61
C ARG A 82 23.24 3.80 -3.33
N VAL A 83 24.45 3.27 -3.47
CA VAL A 83 25.48 3.17 -2.43
C VAL A 83 26.21 4.50 -2.36
N THR A 84 26.39 5.02 -1.15
CA THR A 84 27.10 6.29 -0.90
C THR A 84 27.98 6.20 0.33
N GLY A 85 29.03 7.02 0.40
CA GLY A 85 29.96 7.04 1.54
C GLY A 85 30.53 5.65 1.85
N LEU A 86 30.93 4.93 0.81
CA LEU A 86 31.66 3.68 0.95
C LEU A 86 33.03 4.00 1.54
N ASP A 87 33.31 3.42 2.69
CA ASP A 87 34.52 3.64 3.47
C ASP A 87 35.23 2.31 3.74
N ILE A 88 36.55 2.36 3.75
CA ILE A 88 37.43 1.22 3.97
C ILE A 88 38.32 1.48 5.18
N THR A 89 38.32 0.53 6.12
CA THR A 89 39.19 0.58 7.30
C THR A 89 40.07 -0.67 7.32
N ALA A 90 41.35 -0.49 6.99
CA ALA A 90 42.35 -1.54 7.08
C ALA A 90 42.86 -1.70 8.53
N GLY A 91 42.83 -2.94 9.03
CA GLY A 91 43.39 -3.30 10.33
C GLY A 91 44.44 -4.41 10.23
N SER A 92 45.11 -4.70 11.35
CA SER A 92 46.14 -5.75 11.42
C SER A 92 45.61 -7.17 11.17
N GLY A 93 44.30 -7.40 11.37
CA GLY A 93 43.67 -8.72 11.21
C GLY A 93 42.74 -8.87 9.99
N GLY A 94 42.42 -7.78 9.30
CA GLY A 94 41.35 -7.77 8.30
C GLY A 94 41.06 -6.38 7.75
N VAL A 95 40.02 -6.29 6.94
CA VAL A 95 39.46 -5.05 6.41
C VAL A 95 37.98 -4.99 6.80
N ALA A 96 37.54 -3.80 7.22
CA ALA A 96 36.13 -3.49 7.38
C ALA A 96 35.71 -2.55 6.27
N LEU A 97 34.58 -2.84 5.63
CA LEU A 97 33.92 -1.90 4.71
C LEU A 97 32.60 -1.49 5.33
N SER A 98 32.24 -0.21 5.17
CA SER A 98 30.94 0.30 5.56
C SER A 98 30.41 1.27 4.51
N TRP A 99 29.09 1.32 4.36
CA TRP A 99 28.46 2.20 3.37
C TRP A 99 27.09 2.69 3.83
N ASN A 100 26.55 3.66 3.08
CA ASN A 100 25.19 4.15 3.23
C ASN A 100 24.36 3.82 2.00
N GLY A 101 23.04 3.76 2.19
CA GLY A 101 22.08 3.52 1.13
C GLY A 101 20.69 3.22 1.72
N PRO A 102 19.70 2.87 0.89
CA PRO A 102 18.39 2.39 1.36
C PRO A 102 18.47 1.09 2.17
N ASP A 103 17.35 0.69 2.79
CA ASP A 103 17.26 -0.55 3.57
C ASP A 103 16.91 -1.74 2.66
N VAL A 104 17.89 -2.20 1.90
CA VAL A 104 17.81 -3.33 0.96
C VAL A 104 19.03 -4.25 1.13
N PRO A 105 18.96 -5.51 0.69
CA PRO A 105 20.15 -6.36 0.63
C PRO A 105 21.22 -5.82 -0.32
N TYR A 106 22.49 -6.02 0.04
CA TYR A 106 23.65 -5.60 -0.73
C TYR A 106 24.57 -6.77 -1.03
N ASP A 107 25.14 -6.74 -2.23
CA ASP A 107 26.19 -7.63 -2.67
C ASP A 107 27.54 -6.90 -2.65
N VAL A 108 28.59 -7.64 -2.29
CA VAL A 108 29.97 -7.15 -2.23
C VAL A 108 30.85 -8.08 -3.06
N PHE A 109 31.58 -7.48 -3.98
CA PHE A 109 32.51 -8.17 -4.87
C PHE A 109 33.92 -7.66 -4.62
N VAL A 110 34.88 -8.56 -4.66
CA VAL A 110 36.31 -8.25 -4.69
C VAL A 110 36.78 -8.41 -6.13
N VAL A 111 37.40 -7.37 -6.68
CA VAL A 111 38.05 -7.38 -7.99
C VAL A 111 39.55 -7.41 -7.73
N SER A 112 40.18 -8.54 -8.07
CA SER A 112 41.61 -8.75 -7.90
C SER A 112 42.41 -7.85 -8.86
N ASP A 113 43.64 -7.48 -8.49
CA ASP A 113 44.56 -6.66 -9.31
C ASP A 113 44.05 -5.27 -9.74
N GLY A 114 42.93 -4.79 -9.17
CA GLY A 114 42.33 -3.49 -9.48
C GLY A 114 41.97 -3.29 -10.95
N THR A 115 41.94 -4.39 -11.72
CA THR A 115 41.74 -4.37 -13.16
C THR A 115 40.33 -4.84 -13.48
N ASP A 116 39.63 -4.05 -14.29
CA ASP A 116 38.21 -4.22 -14.52
C ASP A 116 37.85 -5.61 -15.09
N GLY A 117 36.88 -6.28 -14.47
CA GLY A 117 36.30 -7.54 -14.95
C GLY A 117 37.22 -8.77 -15.00
N THR A 118 38.48 -8.65 -14.55
CA THR A 118 39.43 -9.75 -14.49
C THR A 118 39.54 -10.24 -13.05
N ASP A 119 38.95 -11.40 -12.77
CA ASP A 119 38.95 -12.07 -11.46
C ASP A 119 38.10 -11.38 -10.38
N VAL A 120 36.80 -11.72 -10.38
CA VAL A 120 35.81 -11.20 -9.45
C VAL A 120 35.38 -12.29 -8.48
N LEU A 121 35.58 -12.05 -7.18
CA LEU A 121 35.13 -12.90 -6.10
C LEU A 121 33.90 -12.31 -5.41
N ASP A 122 32.83 -13.10 -5.32
CA ASP A 122 31.63 -12.75 -4.56
C ASP A 122 31.81 -13.08 -3.06
N VAL A 123 31.72 -12.06 -2.21
CA VAL A 123 31.80 -12.16 -0.74
C VAL A 123 30.51 -11.73 -0.04
N SER A 124 29.41 -11.63 -0.79
CA SER A 124 28.10 -11.12 -0.32
C SER A 124 27.53 -11.91 0.85
N GLN A 125 27.90 -13.19 0.99
CA GLN A 125 27.49 -14.05 2.11
C GLN A 125 27.97 -13.55 3.49
N ALA A 126 29.02 -12.73 3.52
CA ALA A 126 29.57 -12.17 4.76
C ALA A 126 28.97 -10.80 5.13
N VAL A 127 28.14 -10.20 4.27
CA VAL A 127 27.52 -8.89 4.49
C VAL A 127 26.55 -8.93 5.68
N ARG A 128 26.59 -7.89 6.52
CA ARG A 128 25.73 -7.71 7.69
C ARG A 128 25.07 -6.34 7.62
N GLY A 129 23.96 -6.23 6.89
CA GLY A 129 23.28 -4.93 6.74
C GLY A 129 24.04 -4.01 5.79
N ARG A 130 24.83 -3.07 6.32
CA ARG A 130 25.58 -2.07 5.52
C ARG A 130 27.08 -2.06 5.80
N ASP A 131 27.56 -3.14 6.38
CA ASP A 131 28.97 -3.37 6.66
C ASP A 131 29.33 -4.83 6.41
N ILE A 132 30.62 -5.03 6.16
CA ILE A 132 31.23 -6.35 6.02
C ILE A 132 32.62 -6.28 6.65
N TRP A 133 32.97 -7.33 7.38
CA TRP A 133 34.32 -7.51 7.88
C TRP A 133 34.93 -8.77 7.26
N MET A 134 36.11 -8.62 6.68
CA MET A 134 36.83 -9.69 6.00
C MET A 134 38.20 -9.90 6.65
N PRO A 135 38.49 -11.10 7.18
CA PRO A 135 39.81 -11.39 7.74
C PRO A 135 40.85 -11.62 6.65
N ARG A 136 42.06 -11.12 6.87
CA ARG A 136 43.20 -11.37 5.94
C ARG A 136 43.57 -12.86 5.83
N ALA A 137 43.27 -13.65 6.87
CA ALA A 137 43.66 -15.05 6.96
C ALA A 137 43.08 -15.96 5.85
N PHE A 138 41.98 -15.56 5.20
CA PHE A 138 41.37 -16.33 4.12
C PHE A 138 41.86 -15.95 2.73
N GLY A 139 42.65 -14.87 2.60
CA GLY A 139 43.23 -14.46 1.31
C GLY A 139 42.20 -14.07 0.25
N TYR A 140 41.05 -13.50 0.65
CA TYR A 140 40.01 -13.05 -0.29
C TYR A 140 40.40 -11.80 -1.08
N TYR A 141 41.40 -11.06 -0.61
CA TYR A 141 41.85 -9.79 -1.17
C TYR A 141 43.34 -9.63 -0.87
N ASP A 142 43.98 -8.77 -1.66
CA ASP A 142 45.37 -8.32 -1.52
C ASP A 142 45.44 -6.79 -1.58
N ASP A 143 46.66 -6.24 -1.53
CA ASP A 143 46.86 -4.78 -1.51
C ASP A 143 46.50 -4.09 -2.84
N ALA A 144 46.32 -4.85 -3.93
CA ALA A 144 45.89 -4.33 -5.24
C ALA A 144 44.37 -4.47 -5.46
N SER A 145 43.66 -5.13 -4.55
CA SER A 145 42.25 -5.45 -4.71
C SER A 145 41.36 -4.22 -4.54
N CYS A 146 40.28 -4.18 -5.32
CA CYS A 146 39.21 -3.20 -5.18
C CYS A 146 37.89 -3.88 -4.82
N PHE A 147 37.09 -3.22 -4.01
CA PHE A 147 35.77 -3.70 -3.59
C PHE A 147 34.70 -2.94 -4.35
N VAL A 148 33.68 -3.66 -4.80
CA VAL A 148 32.48 -3.09 -5.43
C VAL A 148 31.28 -3.48 -4.59
N VAL A 149 30.48 -2.50 -4.20
CA VAL A 149 29.25 -2.69 -3.44
C VAL A 149 28.06 -2.21 -4.27
N ARG A 150 27.03 -3.05 -4.40
CA ARG A 150 25.77 -2.71 -5.07
C ARG A 150 24.58 -3.40 -4.42
N ALA A 151 23.37 -2.93 -4.68
CA ALA A 151 22.17 -3.60 -4.17
C ALA A 151 21.96 -4.96 -4.87
N SER A 152 21.58 -6.00 -4.11
CA SER A 152 21.42 -7.37 -4.62
C SER A 152 20.27 -7.55 -5.60
N SER A 153 19.40 -6.55 -5.74
CA SER A 153 18.33 -6.55 -6.75
C SER A 153 18.84 -6.26 -8.17
N LEU A 154 20.12 -5.88 -8.31
CA LEU A 154 20.74 -5.52 -9.57
C LEU A 154 21.64 -6.66 -10.06
N ASP A 155 21.26 -7.21 -11.21
CA ASP A 155 22.06 -8.18 -11.94
C ASP A 155 22.92 -7.45 -12.99
N GLY A 156 24.15 -7.91 -13.21
CA GLY A 156 25.04 -7.36 -14.22
C GLY A 156 26.50 -7.68 -13.96
N ASP A 157 27.35 -7.41 -14.95
CA ASP A 157 28.79 -7.56 -14.82
C ASP A 157 29.32 -6.58 -13.77
N VAL A 158 30.28 -7.04 -12.97
CA VAL A 158 30.97 -6.21 -11.98
C VAL A 158 32.03 -5.40 -12.72
N SER A 159 31.96 -4.08 -12.57
CA SER A 159 32.93 -3.18 -13.18
C SER A 159 33.40 -2.10 -12.21
N LEU A 160 34.64 -1.66 -12.39
CA LEU A 160 35.28 -0.52 -11.73
C LEU A 160 35.13 0.78 -12.53
N ALA A 161 34.59 0.73 -13.75
CA ALA A 161 34.36 1.91 -14.57
C ALA A 161 33.30 2.83 -13.93
N ALA A 162 33.60 4.12 -13.86
CA ALA A 162 32.74 5.10 -13.16
C ALA A 162 31.32 5.16 -13.74
N GLU A 163 31.20 5.04 -15.06
CA GLU A 163 29.90 5.03 -15.75
C GLU A 163 29.07 3.80 -15.37
N ALA A 164 29.70 2.62 -15.35
CA ALA A 164 29.03 1.37 -14.97
C ALA A 164 28.61 1.38 -13.50
N LEU A 165 29.43 1.95 -12.61
CA LEU A 165 29.10 2.13 -11.20
C LEU A 165 27.91 3.08 -11.02
N ASP A 166 27.89 4.22 -11.70
CA ASP A 166 26.77 5.18 -11.57
C ASP A 166 25.45 4.61 -12.13
N GLU A 167 25.50 3.89 -13.25
CA GLU A 167 24.35 3.20 -13.84
C GLU A 167 23.75 2.14 -12.90
N GLN A 168 24.59 1.47 -12.11
CA GLN A 168 24.16 0.47 -11.13
C GLN A 168 23.90 1.07 -9.74
N GLY A 169 24.13 2.37 -9.54
CA GLY A 169 24.14 2.95 -8.19
C GLY A 169 25.14 2.27 -7.26
N ALA A 170 26.19 1.67 -7.81
CA ALA A 170 27.25 0.98 -7.08
C ALA A 170 28.33 1.98 -6.65
N ALA A 171 29.13 1.58 -5.67
CA ALA A 171 30.34 2.30 -5.28
C ALA A 171 31.52 1.33 -5.25
N SER A 172 32.71 1.84 -5.54
CA SER A 172 33.95 1.10 -5.40
C SER A 172 34.95 1.81 -4.49
N VAL A 173 35.81 1.04 -3.85
CA VAL A 173 36.94 1.52 -3.05
C VAL A 173 38.09 0.53 -3.15
N CYS A 174 39.33 1.01 -3.29
CA CYS A 174 40.49 0.14 -3.44
C CYS A 174 41.29 0.06 -2.14
N MET A 175 42.00 -1.06 -1.93
CA MET A 175 42.88 -1.22 -0.77
C MET A 175 43.95 -0.13 -0.69
N THR A 176 44.44 0.35 -1.82
CA THR A 176 45.37 1.48 -1.90
C THR A 176 44.83 2.76 -1.27
N ASP A 177 43.50 2.96 -1.28
CA ASP A 177 42.86 4.15 -0.70
C ASP A 177 42.74 4.05 0.84
N ALA A 178 42.93 2.87 1.42
CA ALA A 178 42.82 2.63 2.86
C ALA A 178 44.08 3.05 3.65
N ASP A 179 45.19 3.27 2.94
CA ASP A 179 46.51 3.59 3.52
C ASP A 179 46.83 5.10 3.52
N GLU A 180 45.93 5.95 3.00
CA GLU A 180 46.03 7.43 3.05
C GLU A 180 45.35 8.04 4.29
#